data_AF-A0A0B1RUX7-F1
#
_entry.id   AF-A0A0B1RUX7-F1
#
_cell.length_a   1.000
_cell.length_b   1.000
_cell.length_c   1.000
_cell.angle_alpha   90.00
_cell.angle_beta   90.00
_cell.angle_gamma   90.00
#
_symmetry.space_group_name_H-M   'P 1'
#
loop_
_entity.id
_entity.type
_entity.pdbx_description
1 polymer ?
#
loop_
_entity_poly.entity_id
_entity_poly.type
_entity_poly.pdbx_seq_one_letter_code
_entity_poly.pdbx_strand_id
1 'polypeptide(L)'
;MGSNNDFWLRLGDDEAAREKEWDRRMELVGSWPSHARAAISQAMEDVRRYVVVDGKLRPPPKRAADRIPARSAKHARCEENDDEDLDGDSKGITFA
;
A
#
# COMPACT_ATOMS: atom_id res chain seq x y z
N MET A 1 -8.53 21.29 25.88
CA MET A 1 -7.84 20.00 25.71
C MET A 1 -8.87 19.00 25.23
N GLY A 2 -8.73 18.47 24.01
CA GLY A 2 -9.63 17.42 23.52
C GLY A 2 -9.42 16.15 24.33
N SER A 3 -10.51 15.47 24.69
CA SER A 3 -10.45 14.15 25.33
C SER A 3 -9.67 13.17 24.43
N ASN A 4 -8.87 12.27 25.02
CA ASN A 4 -8.13 11.24 24.29
C ASN A 4 -9.02 10.38 23.35
N ASN A 5 -10.34 10.40 23.59
CA ASN A 5 -11.33 9.65 22.82
C ASN A 5 -11.94 10.42 21.64
N ASP A 6 -11.64 11.70 21.48
CA ASP A 6 -12.25 12.55 20.44
C ASP A 6 -11.88 12.09 19.02
N PHE A 7 -10.66 11.58 18.84
CA PHE A 7 -10.27 10.98 17.56
C PHE A 7 -11.13 9.75 17.23
N TRP A 8 -11.32 8.84 18.19
CA TRP A 8 -12.12 7.62 18.02
C TRP A 8 -13.57 7.96 17.67
N LEU A 9 -14.18 8.86 18.43
CA LEU A 9 -15.58 9.26 18.24
C LEU A 9 -15.86 9.90 16.88
N ARG A 10 -14.85 10.49 16.22
CA ARG A 10 -14.99 11.07 14.88
C ARG A 10 -14.89 10.05 13.74
N LEU A 11 -14.49 8.80 14.03
CA LEU A 11 -14.39 7.77 12.99
C LEU A 11 -15.77 7.26 12.54
N GLY A 12 -16.79 7.40 13.39
CA GLY A 12 -18.13 6.93 13.11
C GLY A 12 -19.07 7.07 14.30
N ASP A 13 -20.37 7.09 14.02
CA ASP A 13 -21.42 7.30 15.01
C ASP A 13 -21.57 6.10 15.96
N ASP A 14 -21.33 4.89 15.47
CA ASP A 14 -21.36 3.63 16.24
C ASP A 14 -20.00 2.90 16.26
N GLU A 15 -19.87 1.90 17.13
CA GLU A 15 -18.60 1.17 17.32
C GLU A 15 -18.18 0.41 16.06
N ALA A 16 -19.14 -0.23 15.37
CA ALA A 16 -18.86 -0.99 14.16
C ALA A 16 -18.34 -0.10 13.00
N ALA A 17 -18.89 1.10 12.84
CA ALA A 17 -18.43 2.08 11.88
C ALA A 17 -17.02 2.60 12.23
N ARG A 18 -16.75 2.82 13.53
CA ARG A 18 -15.42 3.24 13.99
C ARG A 18 -14.36 2.18 13.75
N GLU A 19 -14.63 0.92 14.09
CA GLU A 19 -13.72 -0.21 13.83
C GLU A 19 -13.44 -0.36 12.33
N LYS A 20 -14.48 -0.32 11.49
CA LYS A 20 -14.32 -0.43 10.04
C LYS A 20 -13.47 0.69 9.45
N GLU A 21 -13.69 1.94 9.87
CA GLU A 21 -12.91 3.08 9.40
C GLU A 21 -11.48 3.06 9.96
N TRP A 22 -11.29 2.54 11.17
CA TRP A 22 -9.96 2.31 11.74
C TRP A 22 -9.17 1.28 10.94
N ASP A 23 -9.75 0.12 10.63
CA ASP A 23 -9.11 -0.93 9.85
C ASP A 23 -8.70 -0.42 8.47
N ARG A 24 -9.61 0.28 7.79
CA ARG A 24 -9.32 0.93 6.51
C ARG A 24 -8.13 1.90 6.61
N ARG A 25 -8.05 2.69 7.69
CA ARG A 25 -6.92 3.60 7.89
C ARG A 25 -5.63 2.86 8.17
N MET A 26 -5.67 1.77 8.93
CA MET A 26 -4.47 0.94 9.18
C MET A 26 -3.96 0.30 7.89
N GLU A 27 -4.83 -0.19 7.00
CA GLU A 27 -4.45 -0.66 5.66
C GLU A 27 -3.77 0.43 4.82
N LEU A 28 -4.34 1.64 4.84
CA LEU A 28 -3.76 2.79 4.14
C LEU A 28 -2.41 3.19 4.73
N VAL A 29 -2.26 3.19 6.05
CA VAL A 29 -0.98 3.48 6.72
C VAL A 29 0.07 2.43 6.37
N GLY A 30 -0.29 1.15 6.35
CA GLY A 30 0.61 0.07 5.97
C GLY A 30 1.09 0.17 4.52
N SER A 31 0.21 0.62 3.62
CA SER A 31 0.53 0.76 2.20
C SER A 31 1.10 2.14 1.81
N TRP A 32 0.94 3.16 2.65
CA TRP A 32 1.36 4.54 2.33
C TRP A 32 2.84 4.68 1.97
N PRO A 33 3.81 4.08 2.69
CA PRO A 33 5.23 4.25 2.38
C PRO A 33 5.61 3.72 0.99
N SER A 34 5.02 2.61 0.54
CA SER A 34 5.31 2.06 -0.79
C SER A 34 4.72 2.93 -1.89
N HIS A 35 3.47 3.39 -1.73
CA HIS A 35 2.83 4.31 -2.66
C HIS A 35 3.59 5.64 -2.76
N ALA A 36 4.02 6.21 -1.63
CA ALA A 36 4.80 7.44 -1.60
C ALA A 36 6.14 7.29 -2.35
N ARG A 37 6.89 6.20 -2.09
CA ARG A 37 8.15 5.92 -2.79
C ARG A 37 7.95 5.73 -4.29
N ALA A 38 6.89 5.01 -4.69
CA ALA A 38 6.56 4.82 -6.10
C ALA A 38 6.22 6.15 -6.79
N ALA A 39 5.40 6.99 -6.16
CA ALA A 39 5.03 8.30 -6.69
C ALA A 39 6.25 9.23 -6.84
N ILE A 40 7.13 9.29 -5.84
CA ILE A 40 8.37 10.06 -5.91
C ILE A 40 9.27 9.54 -7.03
N SER A 41 9.43 8.21 -7.13
CA SER A 41 10.26 7.59 -8.18
C SER A 41 9.73 7.93 -9.57
N GLN A 42 8.41 7.89 -9.76
CA GLN A 42 7.76 8.26 -11.01
C GLN A 42 7.96 9.74 -11.35
N ALA A 43 7.78 10.64 -10.37
CA ALA A 43 7.99 12.07 -10.57
C ALA A 43 9.44 12.39 -10.96
N MET A 44 10.41 11.75 -10.31
CA MET A 44 11.83 11.90 -10.64
C MET A 44 12.15 11.42 -12.05
N GLU A 45 11.56 10.30 -12.46
CA GLU A 45 11.69 9.77 -13.81
C GLU A 45 11.09 10.72 -14.86
N ASP A 46 9.94 11.32 -14.56
CA ASP A 46 9.32 12.30 -15.44
C ASP A 46 10.21 13.54 -15.61
N VAL A 47 10.82 14.05 -14.53
CA VAL A 47 11.78 15.17 -14.56
C VAL A 47 12.99 14.85 -15.44
N ARG A 48 13.58 13.66 -15.33
CA ARG A 48 14.74 13.24 -16.14
C ARG A 48 14.46 13.22 -17.65
N ARG A 49 13.20 13.05 -18.03
CA ARG A 49 12.79 12.99 -19.44
C ARG A 49 12.55 14.37 -20.05
N TYR A 50 12.57 15.44 -19.27
CA TYR A 50 12.54 16.80 -19.82
C TYR A 50 13.84 17.09 -20.54
N VAL A 51 13.73 17.74 -21.69
CA VAL A 51 14.88 18.15 -22.51
C VAL A 51 14.76 19.64 -22.84
N VAL A 52 15.89 20.33 -22.93
CA VAL A 52 15.90 21.74 -23.33
C VAL A 52 15.92 21.81 -24.86
N VAL A 53 14.91 22.46 -25.43
CA VAL A 53 14.79 22.72 -26.88
C VAL A 53 14.50 24.19 -27.05
N ASP A 54 15.29 24.88 -27.87
CA ASP A 54 15.16 26.34 -28.12
C ASP A 54 15.15 27.19 -26.83
N GLY A 55 15.98 26.81 -25.85
CA GLY A 55 16.08 27.49 -24.55
C GLY A 55 14.88 27.27 -23.63
N LYS A 56 13.94 26.39 -23.97
CA LYS A 56 12.76 26.06 -23.16
C LYS A 56 12.77 24.58 -22.74
N LEU A 57 12.33 24.29 -21.52
CA LEU A 57 12.08 22.91 -21.09
C LEU A 57 10.89 22.35 -21.86
N ARG A 58 11.09 21.27 -22.61
CA ARG A 58 10.02 20.53 -23.28
C ARG A 58 9.60 19.35 -22.42
N PRO A 59 8.31 19.22 -22.08
CA PRO A 59 7.84 18.07 -21.32
C PRO A 59 8.00 16.78 -22.13
N PRO A 60 8.18 15.64 -21.43
CA PRO A 60 8.19 14.34 -22.06
C PRO A 60 6.90 14.15 -22.87
N PRO A 61 6.95 13.45 -24.01
CA PRO A 61 5.73 13.06 -24.70
C PRO A 61 4.83 12.33 -23.71
N LYS A 62 3.57 12.78 -23.58
CA LYS A 62 2.59 12.09 -22.73
C LYS A 62 2.52 10.66 -23.24
N ARG A 63 2.99 9.69 -22.44
CA ARG A 63 2.66 8.29 -22.68
C ARG A 63 1.14 8.26 -22.59
N ALA A 64 0.46 7.95 -23.70
CA ALA A 64 -0.96 7.61 -23.65
C ALA A 64 -1.05 6.56 -22.55
N ALA A 65 -1.77 6.87 -21.47
CA ALA A 65 -1.78 6.00 -20.30
C ALA A 65 -2.16 4.61 -20.78
N ASP A 66 -1.20 3.69 -20.80
CA ASP A 66 -1.50 2.28 -20.90
C ASP A 66 -2.44 2.05 -19.73
N ARG A 67 -3.72 1.85 -20.07
CA ARG A 67 -4.78 1.54 -19.12
C ARG A 67 -4.26 0.38 -18.31
N ILE A 68 -3.78 0.65 -17.11
CA ILE A 68 -3.59 -0.37 -16.08
C ILE A 68 -4.99 -0.99 -15.97
N PRO A 69 -5.21 -2.24 -16.43
CA PRO A 69 -6.53 -2.82 -16.32
C PRO A 69 -6.85 -2.84 -14.83
N ALA A 70 -7.98 -2.22 -14.46
CA ALA A 70 -8.50 -2.27 -13.11
C ALA A 70 -8.44 -3.74 -12.66
N ARG A 71 -7.67 -4.02 -11.59
CA ARG A 71 -7.61 -5.37 -11.02
C ARG A 71 -9.04 -5.80 -10.75
N SER A 72 -9.53 -6.72 -11.57
CA SER A 72 -10.86 -7.30 -11.46
C SER A 72 -10.96 -7.94 -10.08
N ALA A 73 -11.67 -7.30 -9.17
CA ALA A 73 -12.11 -7.88 -7.91
C ALA A 73 -13.05 -9.05 -8.23
N LYS A 74 -12.50 -10.25 -8.33
CA LYS A 74 -13.26 -11.50 -8.31
C LYS A 74 -12.69 -12.34 -7.19
N HIS A 75 -13.43 -12.32 -6.07
CA HIS A 75 -13.60 -13.40 -5.11
C HIS A 75 -12.51 -14.48 -5.11
N ALA A 76 -11.58 -14.42 -4.15
CA ALA A 76 -10.99 -15.62 -3.58
C ALA A 76 -11.62 -15.78 -2.19
N ARG A 77 -12.65 -16.62 -2.17
CA ARG A 77 -13.34 -17.16 -1.01
C ARG A 77 -12.32 -17.87 -0.10
N CYS A 78 -12.46 -17.67 1.21
CA CYS A 78 -11.77 -18.39 2.28
C CYS A 78 -12.07 -19.91 2.25
N GLU A 79 -11.32 -20.68 3.06
CA GLU A 79 -11.35 -22.15 3.27
C GLU A 79 -10.34 -22.86 2.34
N GLU A 80 -9.33 -23.62 2.79
CA GLU A 80 -9.09 -24.40 4.01
C GLU A 80 -7.63 -24.23 4.48
N ASN A 81 -7.41 -24.14 5.80
CA ASN A 81 -6.13 -24.49 6.40
C ASN A 81 -6.14 -26.02 6.54
N ASP A 82 -5.42 -26.72 5.68
CA ASP A 82 -5.08 -28.12 5.95
C ASP A 82 -3.83 -28.14 6.84
N ASP A 83 -4.07 -28.45 8.11
CA ASP A 83 -3.07 -28.85 9.08
C ASP A 83 -2.43 -30.17 8.61
N GLU A 84 -1.28 -30.09 7.93
CA GLU A 84 -0.43 -31.25 7.65
C GLU A 84 0.86 -31.13 8.48
N ASP A 85 0.92 -31.94 9.53
CA ASP A 85 2.07 -32.18 10.40
C ASP A 85 3.32 -32.51 9.57
N LEU A 86 4.38 -31.71 9.71
CA LEU A 86 5.73 -32.08 9.26
C LEU A 86 6.67 -32.12 10.46
N ASP A 87 6.63 -33.27 11.11
CA ASP A 87 7.69 -33.88 11.89
C ASP A 87 9.00 -33.96 11.09
N GLY A 88 10.03 -33.23 11.55
CA GLY A 88 11.28 -33.09 10.81
C GLY A 88 12.47 -32.72 11.68
N ASP A 89 12.81 -33.63 12.60
CA ASP A 89 14.12 -33.93 13.21
C ASP A 89 15.03 -32.78 13.69
N SER A 90 15.27 -32.78 15.01
CA SER A 90 16.15 -31.88 15.74
C SER A 90 17.61 -32.27 15.58
N LYS A 91 18.48 -31.41 15.04
CA LYS A 91 19.94 -31.44 15.34
C LYS A 91 20.51 -30.03 15.52
N GLY A 92 21.12 -29.85 16.69
CA GLY A 92 21.53 -28.58 17.26
C GLY A 92 22.64 -27.87 16.53
N ILE A 93 22.61 -26.54 16.65
CA ILE A 93 23.73 -25.65 16.34
C ILE A 93 24.14 -25.02 17.67
N THR A 94 25.26 -25.51 18.23
CA THR A 94 25.99 -24.86 19.32
C THR A 94 26.86 -23.75 18.73
N PHE A 95 26.72 -22.54 19.25
CA PHE A 95 27.67 -21.45 19.00
C PHE A 95 28.93 -21.69 19.85
N ALA A 96 30.10 -21.53 19.23
CA ALA A 96 31.41 -21.42 19.87
C ALA A 96 31.99 -20.04 19.61
#